data_AF-A0A3C1P400-F1
#
_entry.id   AF-A0A3C1P400-F1
#
_cell.length_a   1.000
_cell.length_b   1.000
_cell.length_c   1.000
_cell.angle_alpha   90.00
_cell.angle_beta   90.00
_cell.angle_gamma   90.00
#
_symmetry.space_group_name_H-M   'P 1'
#
loop_
_entity.id
_entity.type
_entity.pdbx_description
1 polymer ?
#
loop_
_entity_poly.entity_id
_entity_poly.type
_entity_poly.pdbx_seq_one_letter_code
_entity_poly.pdbx_strand_id
1 'polypeptide(L)' 'MSEPTPAPGEMPVCPRHPDQATGVRCTRCQRPICASCMVPAPVGFQCPECVAAGSASVRRVTTPAGGTPIGKPVVTYTL' A
#
# COMPACT_ATOMS: atom_id res chain seq x y z
N MET A 1 -22.72 -1.94 22.83
CA MET A 1 -21.39 -1.95 22.22
C MET A 1 -21.06 -0.50 21.91
N SER A 2 -20.12 0.07 22.65
CA SER A 2 -19.80 1.49 22.59
C SER A 2 -18.94 1.77 21.36
N GLU A 3 -19.56 2.28 20.31
CA GLU A 3 -18.84 2.90 19.20
C GLU A 3 -18.42 4.30 19.67
N PRO A 4 -17.12 4.64 19.71
CA PRO A 4 -16.71 6.00 20.02
C PRO A 4 -17.08 6.88 18.83
N THR A 5 -18.23 7.55 18.92
CA THR A 5 -18.58 8.67 18.04
C THR A 5 -17.52 9.75 18.20
N PRO A 6 -16.69 10.06 17.19
CA PRO A 6 -15.74 11.15 17.28
C PRO A 6 -16.52 12.47 17.45
N ALA A 7 -16.11 13.29 18.42
CA ALA A 7 -16.72 14.58 18.66
C ALA A 7 -16.64 15.45 17.39
N PRO A 8 -17.70 16.18 17.00
CA PRO A 8 -17.70 17.05 15.83
C PRO A 8 -16.70 18.20 16.06
N GLY A 9 -15.48 18.03 15.57
CA GLY A 9 -14.36 18.97 15.74
C GLY A 9 -12.98 18.33 15.65
N GLU A 10 -12.86 17.03 15.93
CA GLU A 10 -11.59 16.30 15.76
C GLU A 10 -11.43 15.86 14.30
N MET A 11 -10.55 16.56 13.58
CA MET A 11 -10.11 16.08 12.27
C MET A 11 -9.42 14.73 12.45
N PRO A 12 -9.83 13.68 11.71
CA PRO A 12 -9.23 12.37 11.86
C PRO A 12 -7.74 12.45 11.53
N VAL A 13 -6.91 11.96 12.45
CA VAL A 13 -5.45 11.91 12.28
C VAL A 13 -5.00 10.55 11.80
N CYS A 14 -3.83 10.50 11.18
CA CYS A 14 -3.24 9.21 10.84
C CYS A 14 -2.75 8.53 12.12
N PRO A 15 -3.06 7.24 12.37
CA PRO A 15 -2.58 6.54 13.57
C PRO A 15 -1.05 6.42 13.64
N ARG A 16 -0.34 6.60 12.51
CA ARG A 16 1.13 6.68 12.47
C ARG A 16 1.68 8.10 12.66
N HIS A 17 0.85 9.12 12.43
CA HIS A 17 1.23 10.53 12.48
C HIS A 17 0.12 11.33 13.17
N PRO A 18 0.14 11.43 14.51
CA PRO A 18 -0.86 12.18 15.25
C PRO A 18 -0.81 13.68 14.94
N ASP A 19 0.33 14.19 14.48
CA ASP A 19 0.53 15.59 14.10
C ASP A 19 -0.10 15.99 12.76
N GLN A 20 -0.60 15.03 11.97
CA GLN A 20 -1.13 15.28 10.63
C GLN A 20 -2.62 14.93 10.56
N ALA A 21 -3.45 15.97 10.64
CA ALA A 21 -4.87 15.90 10.31
C ALA A 21 -5.05 15.50 8.84
N THR A 22 -5.97 14.57 8.56
CA THR A 22 -6.21 14.10 7.19
C THR A 22 -7.68 14.07 6.81
N GLY A 23 -7.98 14.49 5.59
CA GLY A 23 -9.29 14.28 4.95
C GLY A 23 -9.36 13.01 4.10
N VAL A 24 -8.24 12.29 3.92
CA VAL A 24 -8.14 11.16 2.99
C VAL A 24 -8.31 9.83 3.73
N ARG A 25 -9.06 8.91 3.12
CA ARG A 25 -9.32 7.56 3.66
C ARG A 25 -8.88 6.49 2.67
N CYS A 26 -8.46 5.35 3.20
CA CYS A 26 -8.14 4.17 2.40
C CYS A 26 -9.39 3.68 1.65
N THR A 27 -9.33 3.48 0.34
CA THR A 27 -10.45 2.91 -0.41
C THR A 27 -10.75 1.45 -0.09
N ARG A 28 -9.82 0.73 0.56
CA ARG A 28 -9.94 -0.71 0.89
C ARG A 28 -10.46 -0.99 2.29
N CYS A 29 -9.96 -0.25 3.28
CA CYS A 29 -10.29 -0.48 4.71
C CYS A 29 -10.89 0.76 5.39
N GLN A 30 -11.07 1.87 4.66
CA GLN A 30 -11.69 3.12 5.13
C GLN A 30 -11.02 3.83 6.31
N ARG A 31 -9.84 3.35 6.74
CA ARG A 31 -9.00 4.00 7.77
C ARG A 31 -8.45 5.34 7.26
N PRO A 32 -8.31 6.36 8.12
CA PRO A 32 -7.69 7.64 7.76
C PRO A 32 -6.19 7.47 7.45
N ILE A 33 -5.70 8.14 6.40
CA ILE A 33 -4.29 8.10 5.96
C ILE A 33 -3.80 9.53 5.73
N CYS A 34 -2.63 9.90 6.28
CA CYS A 34 -2.00 11.19 5.99
C CYS A 34 -1.36 11.23 4.60
N ALA A 35 -1.13 12.43 4.05
CA ALA A 35 -0.50 12.62 2.74
C ALA A 35 0.94 12.04 2.65
N SER A 36 1.63 11.88 3.79
CA SER A 36 2.96 11.25 3.83
C SER A 36 2.90 9.72 3.72
N CYS A 37 1.84 9.08 4.21
CA CYS A 37 1.66 7.62 4.15
C CYS A 37 0.76 7.16 3.01
N MET A 38 0.11 8.06 2.28
CA MET A 38 -0.81 7.68 1.21
C MET A 38 -0.05 7.03 0.05
N VAL A 39 -0.56 5.89 -0.42
CA VAL A 39 -0.03 5.24 -1.62
C VAL A 39 -1.02 5.47 -2.77
N PRO A 40 -0.59 6.07 -3.90
CA PRO A 40 -1.45 6.25 -5.04
C PRO A 40 -1.86 4.89 -5.62
N ALA A 41 -3.14 4.74 -5.90
CA ALA A 41 -3.73 3.54 -6.48
C ALA A 41 -4.60 3.92 -7.69
N PRO A 42 -4.92 2.96 -8.60
CA PRO A 42 -5.69 3.24 -9.80
C PRO A 42 -7.06 3.90 -9.54
N VAL A 43 -7.66 3.64 -8.37
CA VAL A 43 -8.98 4.14 -7.98
C VAL A 43 -8.96 5.00 -6.71
N GLY A 44 -7.83 5.65 -6.40
CA GLY A 44 -7.71 6.56 -5.26
C GLY A 44 -6.45 6.31 -4.42
N PHE A 45 -6.61 6.18 -3.11
CA PHE A 45 -5.49 6.01 -2.18
C PHE A 45 -5.62 4.78 -1.29
N GLN A 46 -4.50 4.10 -1.08
CA GLN A 46 -4.40 2.93 -0.20
C GLN A 46 -3.44 3.18 0.95
N CYS A 47 -3.71 2.53 2.09
CA CYS A 47 -2.82 2.56 3.25
C CYS A 47 -1.68 1.54 3.08
N PRO A 48 -0.52 1.75 3.72
CA PRO A 48 0.63 0.86 3.57
C PRO A 48 0.34 -0.58 4.01
N GLU A 49 -0.57 -0.79 4.97
CA GLU A 49 -0.99 -2.15 5.39
C GLU A 49 -1.74 -2.89 4.27
N CYS A 50 -2.68 -2.22 3.61
CA CYS A 50 -3.41 -2.80 2.49
C CYS A 50 -2.49 -3.04 1.28
N VAL A 51 -1.54 -2.14 1.04
CA VAL A 51 -0.53 -2.31 -0.02
C VAL A 51 0.41 -3.47 0.30
N ALA A 52 0.87 -3.60 1.54
CA ALA A 52 1.70 -4.72 1.97
C ALA A 52 0.96 -6.05 1.80
N ALA A 53 -0.29 -6.14 2.27
CA ALA A 53 -1.13 -7.31 2.08
C ALA A 53 -1.39 -7.62 0.59
N GLY A 54 -1.63 -6.58 -0.23
CA GLY A 54 -1.78 -6.72 -1.67
C GLY A 54 -0.51 -7.25 -2.34
N SER A 55 0.65 -6.69 -2.01
CA SER A 55 1.95 -7.12 -2.56
C SER A 55 2.29 -8.56 -2.18
N ALA A 56 1.91 -9.00 -0.97
CA ALA A 56 2.08 -10.38 -0.53
C ALA A 56 1.23 -11.36 -1.35
N SER A 57 0.07 -10.92 -1.86
CA SER A 57 -0.78 -11.76 -2.73
C SER A 57 -0.27 -11.86 -4.17
N VAL A 58 0.62 -10.96 -4.60
CA VAL A 58 1.20 -11.02 -5.94
C VAL A 58 2.25 -12.13 -5.98
N ARG A 59 2.01 -13.15 -6.81
CA ARG A 59 2.96 -14.24 -7.01
C ARG A 59 4.27 -13.69 -7.58
N ARG A 60 5.38 -13.91 -6.86
CA ARG A 60 6.71 -13.63 -7.38
C ARG A 60 7.00 -14.58 -8.54
N VAL A 61 7.41 -14.04 -9.68
CA VAL A 61 7.87 -14.83 -10.83
C VAL A 61 9.19 -15.50 -10.45
N THR A 62 9.26 -16.82 -10.57
CA THR A 62 10.46 -17.63 -10.34
C THR A 62 10.67 -18.55 -11.54
N THR A 63 11.94 -18.88 -11.83
CA THR A 63 12.26 -19.89 -12.85
C THR A 63 11.83 -21.30 -12.37
N PRO A 64 11.76 -22.32 -13.25
CA PRO A 64 11.46 -23.69 -12.85
C PRO A 64 12.39 -24.24 -11.75
N ALA A 65 13.63 -23.74 -11.71
CA ALA A 65 14.62 -24.08 -10.68
C ALA A 65 14.54 -23.18 -9.43
N GLY A 66 13.54 -22.30 -9.30
CA GLY A 66 13.33 -21.42 -8.14
C GLY A 66 14.17 -20.14 -8.10
N GLY A 67 14.92 -19.82 -9.16
CA GLY A 67 15.73 -18.60 -9.25
C GLY A 67 14.93 -17.35 -9.60
N THR A 68 15.49 -16.18 -9.32
CA THR A 68 14.95 -14.89 -9.80
C THR A 68 15.14 -14.77 -11.31
N PRO A 69 14.10 -14.42 -12.09
CA PRO A 69 14.24 -14.22 -13.53
C PRO A 69 15.20 -13.07 -13.84
N ILE A 70 16.10 -13.27 -14.81
CA ILE A 70 16.91 -12.21 -15.38
C ILE A 70 16.00 -11.29 -16.20
N GLY A 71 15.90 -10.02 -15.80
CA GLY A 71 15.02 -9.04 -16.45
C GLY A 71 15.50 -8.56 -17.82
N LYS A 72 16.74 -8.88 -18.19
CA LYS A 72 17.36 -8.53 -19.48
C LYS A 72 17.88 -9.81 -20.14
N PRO A 73 17.40 -10.16 -21.36
CA PRO A 73 17.93 -11.30 -22.10
C PRO A 73 19.37 -11.02 -22.52
N VAL A 74 20.26 -11.97 -22.31
CA VAL A 74 21.68 -11.88 -22.73
C VAL A 74 21.92 -12.96 -23.78
N VAL A 75 22.42 -12.55 -24.94
CA VAL A 75 22.73 -13.46 -26.06
C VAL A 75 24.20 -13.27 -26.41
N THR A 76 24.93 -14.38 -26.53
CA THR A 76 26.30 -14.38 -27.05
C THR A 76 26.29 -15.14 -28.38
N TYR A 77 26.71 -14.50 -29.46
CA TYR A 77 26.93 -15.16 -30.74
C TYR A 77 28.38 -15.65 -30.81
N THR A 78 28.57 -16.94 -31.09
CA THR A 78 29.87 -17.52 -31.43
C THR A 78 29.85 -17.99 -32.88
N LEU A 79 30.94 -17.73 -33.60
CA LEU A 79 31.15 -18.07 -35.01
C LEU A 79 31.49 -19.55 -35.19
#